data_AF-A0A518GN98-F1
#
_entry.id   AF-A0A518GN98-F1
#
_cell.length_a   1.000
_cell.length_b   1.000
_cell.length_c   1.000
_cell.angle_alpha   90.00
_cell.angle_beta   90.00
_cell.angle_gamma   90.00
#
_symmetry.space_group_name_H-M   'P 1'
#
loop_
_entity.id
_entity.type
_entity.pdbx_description
1 polymer ?
#
loop_
_entity_poly.entity_id
_entity_poly.type
_entity_poly.pdbx_seq_one_letter_code
_entity_poly.pdbx_strand_id
1 'polypeptide(L)'
;MPLNIVAVWCRSLSTLLHSGVALIRALELAGKRAGDQRFGPVTQRLIQEVRTGNGLSEALIAEGSTFPALLVDMVSVGEQTGNLPEVLTSLAGHFDHQVQMRRTFIAAITWPVLQAVAAILIVAILIVVLGVVAQVTGSSALDVLGVGLTGTTGAVAWLSGWAMLLVAGYIGWEMINRMGQRGAFDRLLLTIPVVGHCLRSFALSRFSWAFAITQNSGMMIGPSITASLKASGNGAFAATAPEINAMVMSGEELSDALQATGYFPTDYLEMIRVGESSGTVPEVLERMAPQLDDDARRSLAQLTMAFSSVIWAAVAIMIIVLIFRVFSIYLGLINGALKDI
;
A
#
# COMPACT_ATOMS: atom_id res chain seq x y z
N MET A 1 9.74 -4.48 10.09
CA MET A 1 10.57 -3.26 10.29
C MET A 1 10.12 -2.14 9.36
N PRO A 2 10.37 -0.87 9.71
CA PRO A 2 10.04 0.24 8.80
C PRO A 2 10.98 0.28 7.59
N LEU A 3 10.39 0.48 6.40
CA LEU A 3 11.09 0.35 5.10
C LEU A 3 12.26 1.32 4.92
N ASN A 4 12.22 2.51 5.53
CA ASN A 4 13.32 3.47 5.44
C ASN A 4 14.60 2.95 6.10
N ILE A 5 14.47 2.15 7.15
CA ILE A 5 15.62 1.58 7.87
C ILE A 5 16.17 0.39 7.09
N VAL A 6 15.28 -0.42 6.52
CA VAL A 6 15.65 -1.51 5.60
C VAL A 6 16.39 -0.96 4.38
N ALA A 7 15.93 0.14 3.77
CA ALA A 7 16.61 0.77 2.64
C ALA A 7 18.03 1.24 2.99
N VAL A 8 18.22 1.90 4.13
CA VAL A 8 19.54 2.33 4.62
C VAL A 8 20.44 1.14 4.91
N TRP A 9 19.89 0.08 5.50
CA TRP A 9 20.61 -1.16 5.77
C TRP A 9 21.08 -1.84 4.48
N CYS A 10 20.19 -2.05 3.50
CA CYS A 10 20.54 -2.61 2.19
C CYS A 10 21.62 -1.79 1.48
N ARG A 11 21.49 -0.45 1.47
CA ARG A 11 22.48 0.44 0.82
C ARG A 11 23.85 0.33 1.49
N SER A 12 23.87 0.33 2.81
CA SER A 12 25.10 0.22 3.59
C SER A 12 25.76 -1.14 3.38
N LEU A 13 24.97 -2.21 3.43
CA LEU A 13 25.45 -3.57 3.20
C LEU A 13 26.00 -3.74 1.78
N SER A 14 25.26 -3.30 0.77
CA SER A 14 25.72 -3.28 -0.62
C SER A 14 27.07 -2.55 -0.75
N THR A 15 27.19 -1.32 -0.23
CA THR A 15 28.41 -0.52 -0.35
C THR A 15 29.62 -1.22 0.28
N LEU A 16 29.42 -1.85 1.44
CA LEU A 16 30.46 -2.58 2.14
C LEU A 16 30.88 -3.84 1.38
N LEU A 17 29.90 -4.59 0.84
CA LEU A 17 30.18 -5.80 0.06
C LEU A 17 30.89 -5.48 -1.26
N HIS A 18 30.50 -4.42 -1.98
CA HIS A 18 31.23 -3.91 -3.17
C HIS A 18 32.68 -3.52 -2.83
N SER A 19 32.93 -3.09 -1.58
CA SER A 19 34.28 -2.76 -1.10
C SER A 19 35.08 -3.99 -0.67
N GLY A 20 34.57 -5.20 -0.90
CA GLY A 20 35.24 -6.45 -0.50
C GLY A 20 35.19 -6.76 0.99
N VAL A 21 34.35 -6.06 1.77
CA VAL A 21 34.20 -6.34 3.21
C VAL A 21 33.46 -7.66 3.39
N ALA A 22 34.02 -8.57 4.20
CA ALA A 22 33.40 -9.85 4.51
C ALA A 22 31.97 -9.68 5.08
N LEU A 23 31.03 -10.53 4.65
CA LEU A 23 29.59 -10.40 4.94
C LEU A 23 29.27 -10.18 6.42
N ILE A 24 29.86 -10.98 7.32
CA ILE A 24 29.64 -10.84 8.77
C ILE A 24 30.02 -9.44 9.27
N ARG A 25 31.16 -8.90 8.82
CA ARG A 25 31.61 -7.56 9.20
C ARG A 25 30.74 -6.49 8.54
N ALA A 26 30.32 -6.72 7.31
CA ALA A 26 29.43 -5.83 6.58
C ALA A 26 28.06 -5.72 7.28
N LEU A 27 27.49 -6.85 7.74
CA LEU A 27 26.26 -6.90 8.53
C LEU A 27 26.39 -6.09 9.83
N GLU A 28 27.50 -6.25 10.57
CA GLU A 28 27.74 -5.53 11.82
C GLU A 28 27.77 -4.00 11.61
N LEU A 29 28.49 -3.54 10.58
CA LEU A 29 28.62 -2.12 10.25
C LEU A 29 27.30 -1.56 9.69
N ALA A 30 26.61 -2.31 8.83
CA ALA A 30 25.32 -1.91 8.28
C ALA A 30 24.25 -1.80 9.37
N GLY A 31 24.23 -2.73 10.33
CA GLY A 31 23.32 -2.69 11.48
C GLY A 31 23.57 -1.47 12.38
N LYS A 32 24.83 -1.10 12.61
CA LYS A 32 25.19 0.13 13.34
C LYS A 32 24.74 1.39 12.57
N ARG A 33 24.89 1.40 11.24
CA ARG A 33 24.54 2.54 10.38
C ARG A 33 23.03 2.72 10.19
N ALA A 34 22.23 1.67 10.34
CA ALA A 34 20.77 1.73 10.28
C ALA A 34 20.16 2.65 11.38
N GLY A 35 20.86 2.83 12.51
CA GLY A 35 20.52 3.84 13.52
C GLY A 35 19.28 3.54 14.38
N ASP A 36 18.68 2.36 14.27
CA ASP A 36 17.51 1.95 15.05
C ASP A 36 17.88 0.93 16.14
N GLN A 37 17.41 1.17 17.37
CA GLN A 37 17.68 0.31 18.52
C GLN A 37 17.17 -1.13 18.31
N ARG A 38 16.10 -1.32 17.53
CA ARG A 38 15.53 -2.64 17.20
C ARG A 38 16.40 -3.42 16.23
N PHE A 39 17.24 -2.74 15.44
CA PHE A 39 18.10 -3.37 14.44
C PHE A 39 19.33 -4.03 15.06
N GLY A 40 19.80 -3.56 16.21
CA GLY A 40 20.95 -4.13 16.92
C GLY A 40 20.78 -5.62 17.23
N PRO A 41 19.73 -6.02 17.98
CA PRO A 41 19.48 -7.43 18.30
C PRO A 41 19.25 -8.31 17.06
N VAL A 42 18.52 -7.78 16.07
CA VAL A 42 18.23 -8.49 14.81
C VAL A 42 19.52 -8.73 14.02
N THR A 43 20.39 -7.72 13.91
CA THR A 43 21.69 -7.86 13.24
C THR A 43 22.55 -8.91 13.92
N GLN A 44 22.55 -8.99 15.25
CA GLN A 44 23.32 -10.01 15.97
C GLN A 44 22.81 -11.43 15.71
N ARG A 45 21.49 -11.63 15.63
CA ARG A 45 20.90 -12.92 15.26
C ARG A 45 21.22 -13.30 13.82
N LEU A 46 21.09 -12.37 12.88
CA LEU A 46 21.51 -12.59 11.49
C LEU A 46 22.99 -13.00 11.38
N ILE A 47 23.88 -12.30 12.10
CA ILE A 47 25.31 -12.64 12.15
C ILE A 47 25.52 -14.05 12.72
N GLN A 48 24.76 -14.43 13.74
CA GLN A 48 24.90 -15.75 14.36
C GLN A 48 24.49 -16.87 13.40
N GLU A 49 23.37 -16.71 12.70
CA GLU A 49 22.92 -17.66 11.67
C GLU A 49 23.93 -17.80 10.52
N VAL A 50 24.45 -16.68 10.02
CA VAL A 50 25.47 -16.69 8.96
C VAL A 50 26.79 -17.31 9.45
N ARG A 51 27.16 -17.12 10.72
CA ARG A 51 28.34 -17.77 11.33
C ARG A 51 28.19 -19.28 11.45
N THR A 52 26.97 -19.79 11.63
CA THR A 52 26.70 -21.23 11.66
C THR A 52 26.75 -21.89 10.29
N GLY A 53 26.92 -21.11 9.21
CA GLY A 53 27.04 -21.60 7.84
C GLY A 53 25.76 -21.47 7.02
N ASN A 54 24.67 -20.95 7.60
CA ASN A 54 23.43 -20.67 6.88
C ASN A 54 23.61 -19.47 5.94
N GLY A 55 22.84 -19.46 4.85
CA GLY A 55 22.77 -18.29 3.97
C GLY A 55 22.17 -17.07 4.69
N LEU A 56 22.49 -15.86 4.23
CA LEU A 56 21.81 -14.64 4.64
C LEU A 56 20.31 -14.71 4.37
N SER A 57 19.88 -15.32 3.26
CA SER A 57 18.46 -15.51 2.97
C SER A 57 17.77 -16.38 4.03
N GLU A 58 18.39 -17.47 4.45
CA GLU A 58 17.89 -18.33 5.53
C GLU A 58 17.85 -17.60 6.87
N ALA A 59 18.90 -16.84 7.18
CA ALA A 59 18.94 -16.00 8.38
C ALA A 59 17.81 -14.97 8.40
N LEU A 60 17.48 -14.38 7.25
CA LEU A 60 16.37 -13.43 7.11
C LEU A 60 15.01 -14.11 7.26
N ILE A 61 14.85 -15.35 6.77
CA ILE A 61 13.65 -16.17 6.97
C ILE A 61 13.43 -16.44 8.47
N ALA A 62 14.50 -16.74 9.21
CA ALA A 62 14.43 -17.01 10.65
C ALA A 62 13.92 -15.80 11.47
N GLU A 63 14.10 -14.58 10.97
CA GLU A 63 13.55 -13.35 11.58
C GLU A 63 12.05 -13.14 11.29
N GLY A 64 11.39 -14.06 10.59
CA GLY A 64 9.96 -14.08 10.33
C GLY A 64 9.47 -12.85 9.56
N SER A 65 8.40 -12.20 10.04
CA SER A 65 7.79 -11.03 9.38
C SER A 65 8.56 -9.72 9.62
N THR A 66 9.81 -9.78 10.09
CA THR A 66 10.62 -8.59 10.37
C THR A 66 11.04 -7.89 9.08
N PHE A 67 11.42 -8.66 8.06
CA PHE A 67 11.84 -8.17 6.75
C PHE A 67 10.73 -8.37 5.69
N PRO A 68 10.66 -7.51 4.67
CA PRO A 68 9.75 -7.73 3.54
C PRO A 68 10.08 -9.06 2.83
N ALA A 69 9.06 -9.84 2.47
CA ALA A 69 9.25 -11.10 1.74
C ALA A 69 10.09 -10.92 0.46
N LEU A 70 9.86 -9.83 -0.27
CA LEU A 70 10.64 -9.47 -1.46
C LEU A 70 12.15 -9.35 -1.19
N LEU A 71 12.53 -8.81 -0.02
CA LEU A 71 13.95 -8.71 0.34
C LEU A 71 14.56 -10.09 0.48
N VAL A 72 13.85 -11.00 1.16
CA VAL A 72 14.29 -12.37 1.40
C VAL A 72 14.49 -13.12 0.08
N ASP A 73 13.48 -13.09 -0.79
CA ASP A 73 13.48 -13.78 -2.08
C ASP A 73 14.64 -13.28 -2.97
N MET A 74 14.83 -11.97 -3.04
CA MET A 74 15.87 -11.37 -3.87
C MET A 74 17.27 -11.58 -3.26
N VAL A 75 17.43 -11.55 -1.94
CA VAL A 75 18.70 -11.91 -1.30
C VAL A 75 19.06 -13.36 -1.62
N SER A 76 18.09 -14.29 -1.60
CA SER A 76 18.33 -15.69 -2.00
C SER A 76 18.83 -15.78 -3.45
N VAL A 77 18.23 -15.02 -4.36
CA VAL A 77 18.70 -14.90 -5.75
C VAL A 77 20.14 -14.39 -5.80
N GLY A 78 20.45 -13.30 -5.09
CA GLY A 78 21.79 -12.70 -5.02
C GLY A 78 22.84 -13.65 -4.46
N GLU A 79 22.49 -14.47 -3.46
CA GLU A 79 23.37 -15.49 -2.91
C GLU A 79 23.66 -16.63 -3.89
N GLN A 80 22.63 -17.14 -4.57
CA GLN A 80 22.75 -18.24 -5.54
C GLN A 80 23.55 -17.82 -6.78
N THR A 81 23.40 -16.56 -7.19
CA THR A 81 24.06 -15.99 -8.39
C THR A 81 25.42 -15.36 -8.10
N GLY A 82 25.78 -15.17 -6.83
CA GLY A 82 26.99 -14.46 -6.42
C GLY A 82 26.92 -12.93 -6.57
N ASN A 83 25.79 -12.38 -7.03
CA ASN A 83 25.58 -10.94 -7.29
C ASN A 83 24.81 -10.25 -6.15
N LEU A 84 25.04 -10.68 -4.91
CA LEU A 84 24.41 -10.11 -3.72
C LEU A 84 24.60 -8.59 -3.59
N PRO A 85 25.79 -8.00 -3.86
CA PRO A 85 25.98 -6.55 -3.78
C PRO A 85 25.05 -5.77 -4.71
N GLU A 86 24.92 -6.20 -5.96
CA GLU A 86 24.10 -5.58 -7.00
C GLU A 86 22.61 -5.69 -6.64
N VAL A 87 22.16 -6.86 -6.21
CA VAL A 87 20.79 -7.07 -5.76
C VAL A 87 20.43 -6.18 -4.57
N LEU A 88 21.34 -6.03 -3.61
CA LEU A 88 21.14 -5.14 -2.45
C LEU A 88 21.09 -3.66 -2.85
N THR A 89 21.86 -3.24 -3.87
CA THR A 89 21.77 -1.88 -4.44
C THR A 89 20.39 -1.63 -5.01
N SER A 90 19.89 -2.55 -5.84
CA SER A 90 18.57 -2.45 -6.44
C SER A 90 17.46 -2.47 -5.40
N LEU A 91 17.56 -3.34 -4.39
CA LEU A 91 16.62 -3.38 -3.26
C LEU A 91 16.62 -2.07 -2.46
N ALA A 92 17.79 -1.47 -2.22
CA ALA A 92 17.87 -0.19 -1.53
C ALA A 92 17.10 0.90 -2.29
N GLY A 93 17.37 1.06 -3.59
CA GLY A 93 16.66 2.01 -4.44
C GLY A 93 15.15 1.75 -4.50
N HIS A 94 14.76 0.48 -4.60
CA HIS A 94 13.35 0.08 -4.57
C HIS A 94 12.65 0.47 -3.26
N PHE A 95 13.26 0.19 -2.11
CA PHE A 95 12.66 0.55 -0.82
C PHE A 95 12.68 2.05 -0.56
N ASP A 96 13.69 2.80 -1.02
CA ASP A 96 13.65 4.26 -0.98
C ASP A 96 12.49 4.81 -1.79
N HIS A 97 12.28 4.26 -2.99
CA HIS A 97 11.18 4.66 -3.85
C HIS A 97 9.83 4.40 -3.17
N GLN A 98 9.66 3.23 -2.54
CA GLN A 98 8.46 2.92 -1.74
C GLN A 98 8.27 3.87 -0.55
N VAL A 99 9.35 4.24 0.16
CA VAL A 99 9.28 5.19 1.27
C VAL A 99 8.83 6.56 0.77
N GLN A 100 9.36 7.02 -0.37
CA GLN A 100 8.94 8.28 -0.99
C GLN A 100 7.47 8.22 -1.41
N MET A 101 7.03 7.14 -2.08
CA MET A 101 5.62 6.93 -2.43
C MET A 101 4.71 7.03 -1.21
N ARG A 102 5.07 6.32 -0.14
CA ARG A 102 4.29 6.32 1.10
C ARG A 102 4.24 7.72 1.72
N ARG A 103 5.34 8.47 1.71
CA ARG A 103 5.37 9.84 2.22
C ARG A 103 4.47 10.77 1.42
N THR A 104 4.54 10.73 0.09
CA THR A 104 3.68 11.52 -0.79
C THR A 104 2.21 11.17 -0.59
N PHE A 105 1.89 9.87 -0.48
CA PHE A 105 0.53 9.42 -0.22
C PHE A 105 0.00 9.90 1.13
N ILE A 106 0.78 9.75 2.21
CA ILE A 106 0.40 10.23 3.54
C ILE A 106 0.17 11.74 3.51
N ALA A 107 1.06 12.51 2.87
CA ALA A 107 0.90 13.95 2.74
C ALA A 107 -0.39 14.32 1.99
N ALA A 108 -0.72 13.61 0.90
CA ALA A 108 -1.91 13.87 0.10
C ALA A 108 -3.23 13.57 0.85
N ILE A 109 -3.26 12.52 1.67
CA ILE A 109 -4.48 12.13 2.42
C ILE A 109 -4.63 12.84 3.77
N THR A 110 -3.57 13.49 4.27
CA THR A 110 -3.57 14.17 5.58
C THR A 110 -4.66 15.25 5.66
N TRP A 111 -4.77 16.11 4.65
CA TRP A 111 -5.76 17.19 4.64
C TRP A 111 -7.22 16.69 4.61
N PRO A 112 -7.61 15.77 3.69
CA PRO A 112 -8.95 15.16 3.72
C PRO A 112 -9.32 14.50 5.05
N VAL A 113 -8.37 13.82 5.70
CA VAL A 113 -8.60 13.16 6.99
C VAL A 113 -8.87 14.19 8.09
N LEU A 114 -8.07 15.25 8.16
CA LEU A 114 -8.30 16.35 9.11
C LEU A 114 -9.67 17.00 8.90
N GLN A 115 -10.05 17.23 7.65
CA GLN A 115 -11.35 17.78 7.30
C GLN A 115 -12.51 16.85 7.72
N ALA A 116 -12.39 15.54 7.47
CA ALA A 116 -13.40 14.56 7.87
C ALA A 116 -13.56 14.49 9.40
N VAL A 117 -12.46 14.49 10.15
CA VAL A 117 -12.48 14.50 11.62
C VAL A 117 -13.13 15.78 12.15
N ALA A 118 -12.76 16.95 11.61
CA ALA A 118 -13.37 18.22 11.99
C ALA A 118 -14.88 18.23 11.73
N ALA A 119 -15.33 17.71 10.58
CA ALA A 119 -16.74 17.59 10.23
C ALA A 119 -17.52 16.73 11.23
N ILE A 120 -16.99 15.55 11.59
CA ILE A 120 -17.60 14.65 12.57
C ILE A 120 -17.74 15.34 13.94
N LEU A 121 -16.72 16.09 14.38
CA LEU A 121 -16.73 16.81 15.65
C LEU A 121 -17.70 18.00 15.65
N ILE A 122 -17.77 18.77 14.57
CA ILE A 122 -18.70 19.90 14.44
C ILE A 122 -20.15 19.40 14.56
N VAL A 123 -20.49 18.28 13.90
CA VAL A 123 -21.82 17.67 14.02
C VAL A 123 -22.10 17.23 15.46
N ALA A 124 -21.14 16.59 16.13
CA ALA A 124 -21.30 16.19 17.53
C ALA A 124 -21.59 17.39 18.45
N ILE A 125 -20.83 18.48 18.30
CA ILE A 125 -21.05 19.72 19.06
C ILE A 125 -22.44 20.29 18.80
N LEU A 126 -22.89 20.31 17.54
CA LEU A 126 -24.19 20.85 17.18
C LEU A 126 -25.36 20.02 17.75
N ILE A 127 -25.23 18.70 17.79
CA ILE A 127 -26.20 17.82 18.45
C ILE A 127 -26.31 18.16 19.95
N VAL A 128 -25.19 18.45 20.62
CA VAL A 128 -25.19 18.87 22.03
C VAL A 128 -25.87 20.23 22.19
N VAL A 129 -25.44 21.24 21.43
CA VAL A 129 -25.95 22.62 21.52
C VAL A 129 -27.46 22.66 21.32
N LEU A 130 -27.96 22.00 20.27
CA LEU A 130 -29.40 21.99 19.99
C LEU A 130 -30.21 21.21 21.04
N GLY A 131 -29.63 20.15 21.62
CA GLY A 131 -30.25 19.47 22.75
C GLY A 131 -30.31 20.32 24.03
N VAL A 132 -29.30 21.14 24.30
CA VAL A 132 -29.32 22.10 25.42
C VAL A 132 -30.35 23.20 25.17
N VAL A 133 -30.41 23.76 23.96
CA VAL A 133 -31.41 24.77 23.58
C VAL A 133 -32.83 24.22 23.74
N ALA A 134 -33.09 22.98 23.33
CA ALA A 134 -34.39 22.33 23.51
C ALA A 134 -34.76 22.18 25.00
N GLN A 135 -33.82 21.78 25.86
CA GLN A 135 -34.04 21.71 27.30
C GLN A 135 -34.39 23.08 27.92
N VAL A 136 -33.73 24.16 27.46
CA VAL A 136 -33.94 25.52 27.99
C VAL A 136 -35.24 26.14 27.47
N THR A 137 -35.64 25.85 26.23
CA THR A 137 -36.83 26.43 25.60
C THR A 137 -38.10 25.60 25.80
N GLY A 138 -38.01 24.40 26.41
CA GLY A 138 -39.14 23.49 26.60
C GLY A 138 -39.72 22.93 25.28
N SER A 139 -39.00 23.11 24.18
CA SER A 139 -39.41 22.66 22.85
C SER A 139 -38.91 21.23 22.58
N SER A 140 -39.59 20.49 21.70
CA SER A 140 -39.17 19.14 21.34
C SER A 140 -37.74 19.15 20.79
N ALA A 141 -36.91 18.23 21.29
CA ALA A 141 -35.51 18.14 20.88
C ALA A 141 -35.43 17.97 19.36
N LEU A 142 -34.90 18.99 18.70
CA LEU A 142 -34.79 19.03 17.25
C LEU A 142 -33.66 18.10 16.81
N ASP A 143 -34.06 17.06 16.11
CA ASP A 143 -33.16 16.09 15.53
C ASP A 143 -32.50 16.68 14.27
N VAL A 144 -31.22 16.99 14.42
CA VAL A 144 -30.39 17.66 13.40
C VAL A 144 -30.20 16.77 12.17
N LEU A 145 -30.15 15.45 12.38
CA LEU A 145 -29.79 14.46 11.37
C LEU A 145 -30.99 13.61 10.90
N GLY A 146 -32.14 13.68 11.58
CA GLY A 146 -33.33 12.88 11.25
C GLY A 146 -33.24 11.41 11.69
N VAL A 147 -32.26 11.07 12.55
CA VAL A 147 -31.94 9.72 13.03
C VAL A 147 -32.21 9.53 14.54
N GLY A 148 -32.87 10.49 15.18
CA GLY A 148 -33.22 10.47 16.60
C GLY A 148 -32.08 10.85 17.55
N LEU A 149 -31.02 11.50 17.06
CA LEU A 149 -29.85 11.86 17.87
C LEU A 149 -30.00 13.27 18.43
N THR A 150 -30.37 13.37 19.71
CA THR A 150 -30.53 14.67 20.39
C THR A 150 -29.80 14.71 21.73
N GLY A 151 -29.23 15.87 22.06
CA GLY A 151 -28.57 16.10 23.35
C GLY A 151 -27.24 15.39 23.51
N THR A 152 -26.75 15.31 24.75
CA THR A 152 -25.45 14.72 25.08
C THR A 152 -25.38 13.23 24.72
N THR A 153 -26.47 12.48 24.96
CA THR A 153 -26.59 11.07 24.57
C THR A 153 -26.52 10.88 23.05
N GLY A 154 -27.16 11.78 22.27
CA GLY A 154 -27.10 11.74 20.81
C GLY A 154 -25.70 11.98 20.25
N ALA A 155 -24.94 12.91 20.84
CA ALA A 155 -23.56 13.18 20.43
C ALA A 155 -22.61 12.02 20.76
N VAL A 156 -22.77 11.38 21.92
CA VAL A 156 -22.01 10.17 22.28
C VAL A 156 -22.35 9.03 21.32
N ALA A 157 -23.63 8.83 21.01
CA ALA A 157 -24.05 7.81 20.05
C ALA A 157 -23.45 8.06 18.65
N TRP A 158 -23.43 9.31 18.17
CA TRP A 158 -22.78 9.70 16.91
C TRP A 158 -21.29 9.35 16.87
N LEU A 159 -20.53 9.78 17.89
CA LEU A 159 -19.09 9.50 17.97
C LEU A 159 -18.81 8.00 18.12
N SER A 160 -19.62 7.30 18.93
CA SER A 160 -19.51 5.85 19.11
C SER A 160 -19.82 5.08 17.83
N GLY A 161 -20.75 5.57 16.99
CA GLY A 161 -21.07 5.00 15.69
C GLY A 161 -19.89 5.06 14.72
N TRP A 162 -19.23 6.23 14.63
CA TRP A 162 -18.01 6.37 13.83
C TRP A 162 -16.85 5.55 14.38
N ALA A 163 -16.66 5.51 15.70
CA ALA A 163 -15.65 4.66 16.33
C ALA A 163 -15.90 3.17 16.04
N MET A 164 -17.15 2.71 16.15
CA MET A 164 -17.55 1.35 15.83
C MET A 164 -17.34 1.02 14.36
N LEU A 165 -17.65 1.95 13.45
CA LEU A 165 -17.39 1.80 12.02
C LEU A 165 -15.89 1.64 11.73
N LEU A 166 -15.04 2.45 12.36
CA LEU A 166 -13.57 2.35 12.22
C LEU A 166 -13.06 1.00 12.75
N VAL A 167 -13.54 0.55 13.91
CA VAL A 167 -13.17 -0.74 14.50
C VAL A 167 -13.67 -1.91 13.62
N ALA A 168 -14.91 -1.86 13.13
CA ALA A 168 -15.46 -2.86 12.23
C ALA A 168 -14.68 -2.93 10.92
N GLY A 169 -14.28 -1.77 10.36
CA GLY A 169 -13.41 -1.70 9.19
C GLY A 169 -12.04 -2.31 9.43
N TYR A 170 -11.42 -2.02 10.58
CA TYR A 170 -10.13 -2.60 10.96
C TYR A 170 -10.20 -4.12 11.12
N ILE A 171 -11.22 -4.63 11.84
CA ILE A 171 -11.43 -6.07 12.02
C ILE A 171 -11.71 -6.74 10.67
N GLY A 172 -12.54 -6.13 9.81
CA GLY A 172 -12.81 -6.66 8.47
C GLY A 172 -11.54 -6.75 7.62
N TRP A 173 -10.70 -5.72 7.64
CA TRP A 173 -9.40 -5.72 6.97
C TRP A 173 -8.46 -6.80 7.52
N GLU A 174 -8.40 -6.96 8.84
CA GLU A 174 -7.57 -7.99 9.47
C GLU A 174 -8.09 -9.40 9.17
N MET A 175 -9.40 -9.60 9.10
CA MET A 175 -10.02 -10.88 8.80
C MET A 175 -9.73 -11.32 7.35
N ILE A 176 -9.83 -10.40 6.39
CA ILE A 176 -9.44 -10.64 4.98
C ILE A 176 -7.95 -11.01 4.89
N ASN A 177 -7.10 -10.34 5.67
CA ASN A 177 -5.67 -10.63 5.71
C ASN A 177 -5.33 -11.99 6.33
N ARG A 178 -6.10 -12.45 7.32
CA ARG A 178 -5.87 -13.72 8.03
C ARG A 178 -6.44 -14.94 7.31
N MET A 179 -7.57 -14.81 6.60
CA MET A 179 -8.28 -15.95 5.99
C MET A 179 -7.69 -16.45 4.67
N GLY A 180 -6.57 -15.90 4.19
CA GLY A 180 -5.96 -16.34 2.91
C GLY A 180 -6.80 -16.03 1.66
N GLN A 181 -7.97 -15.41 1.82
CA GLN A 181 -8.84 -14.94 0.72
C GLN A 181 -8.30 -13.68 0.02
N ARG A 182 -7.04 -13.29 0.29
CA ARG A 182 -6.36 -12.20 -0.42
C ARG A 182 -6.47 -12.37 -1.93
N GLY A 183 -6.33 -13.57 -2.48
CA GLY A 183 -6.47 -13.80 -3.93
C GLY A 183 -7.86 -13.46 -4.49
N ALA A 184 -8.93 -13.78 -3.75
CA ALA A 184 -10.30 -13.46 -4.17
C ALA A 184 -10.62 -11.96 -4.03
N PHE A 185 -10.12 -11.35 -2.96
CA PHE A 185 -10.25 -9.91 -2.73
C PHE A 185 -9.42 -9.09 -3.74
N ASP A 186 -8.19 -9.53 -4.02
CA ASP A 186 -7.31 -8.94 -5.05
C ASP A 186 -7.99 -9.02 -6.42
N ARG A 187 -8.60 -10.17 -6.77
CA ARG A 187 -9.36 -10.32 -8.02
C ARG A 187 -10.57 -9.39 -8.08
N LEU A 188 -11.30 -9.20 -6.98
CA LEU A 188 -12.41 -8.25 -6.90
C LEU A 188 -11.90 -6.80 -7.05
N LEU A 189 -10.83 -6.43 -6.35
CA LEU A 189 -10.24 -5.09 -6.44
C LEU A 189 -9.74 -4.77 -7.85
N LEU A 190 -9.24 -5.77 -8.59
CA LEU A 190 -8.82 -5.61 -9.98
C LEU A 190 -9.96 -5.28 -10.95
N THR A 191 -11.22 -5.52 -10.57
CA THR A 191 -12.39 -5.17 -11.42
C THR A 191 -12.79 -3.69 -11.32
N ILE A 192 -12.38 -2.99 -10.26
CA ILE A 192 -12.69 -1.58 -10.09
C ILE A 192 -11.75 -0.78 -11.03
N PRO A 193 -12.25 0.03 -11.98
CA PRO A 193 -11.42 0.58 -13.06
C PRO A 193 -10.18 1.35 -12.58
N VAL A 194 -10.34 2.23 -11.58
CA VAL A 194 -9.25 3.08 -11.09
C VAL A 194 -8.33 2.32 -10.11
N VAL A 195 -8.90 1.52 -9.21
CA VAL A 195 -8.13 0.74 -8.23
C VAL A 195 -7.40 -0.42 -8.90
N GLY A 196 -8.06 -1.11 -9.83
CA GLY A 196 -7.50 -2.19 -10.62
C GLY A 196 -6.37 -1.73 -11.52
N HIS A 197 -6.49 -0.58 -12.18
CA HIS A 197 -5.37 0.03 -12.92
C HIS A 197 -4.18 0.28 -11.99
N CYS A 198 -4.41 0.93 -10.84
CA CYS A 198 -3.36 1.20 -9.84
C CYS A 198 -2.65 -0.07 -9.35
N LEU A 199 -3.41 -1.08 -8.94
CA LEU A 199 -2.87 -2.36 -8.45
C LEU A 199 -2.12 -3.12 -9.54
N ARG A 200 -2.62 -3.11 -10.77
CA ARG A 200 -1.95 -3.72 -11.92
C ARG A 200 -0.64 -3.01 -12.22
N SER A 201 -0.60 -1.68 -12.30
CA SER A 201 0.63 -0.92 -12.51
C SER A 201 1.69 -1.23 -11.44
N PHE A 202 1.29 -1.32 -10.16
CA PHE A 202 2.21 -1.75 -9.09
C PHE A 202 2.72 -3.18 -9.25
N ALA A 203 1.82 -4.12 -9.59
CA ALA A 203 2.20 -5.52 -9.79
C ALA A 203 3.17 -5.68 -10.98
N LEU A 204 2.87 -5.01 -12.10
CA LEU A 204 3.72 -5.01 -13.30
C LEU A 204 5.05 -4.31 -13.06
N SER A 205 5.08 -3.20 -12.33
CA SER A 205 6.34 -2.52 -12.00
C SER A 205 7.26 -3.43 -11.20
N ARG A 206 6.74 -4.06 -10.13
CA ARG A 206 7.51 -5.00 -9.30
C ARG A 206 7.94 -6.24 -10.07
N PHE A 207 7.06 -6.80 -10.89
CA PHE A 207 7.40 -7.93 -11.77
C PHE A 207 8.53 -7.54 -12.73
N SER A 208 8.41 -6.42 -13.44
CA SER A 208 9.39 -5.94 -14.42
C SER A 208 10.75 -5.70 -13.77
N TRP A 209 10.75 -5.00 -12.62
CA TRP A 209 11.95 -4.74 -11.83
C TRP A 209 12.61 -6.04 -11.33
N ALA A 210 11.82 -6.97 -10.78
CA ALA A 210 12.35 -8.23 -10.26
C ALA A 210 12.88 -9.12 -11.39
N PHE A 211 12.18 -9.18 -12.52
CA PHE A 211 12.60 -9.96 -13.68
C PHE A 211 13.90 -9.43 -14.25
N ALA A 212 14.00 -8.11 -14.46
CA ALA A 212 15.23 -7.47 -14.92
C ALA A 212 16.41 -7.80 -14.00
N ILE A 213 16.26 -7.68 -12.68
CA ILE A 213 17.34 -7.99 -11.74
C ILE A 213 17.74 -9.45 -11.77
N THR A 214 16.77 -10.36 -11.72
CA THR A 214 17.07 -11.80 -11.69
C THR A 214 17.78 -12.24 -12.97
N GLN A 215 17.32 -11.76 -14.14
CA GLN A 215 17.94 -12.05 -15.43
C GLN A 215 19.33 -11.40 -15.59
N ASN A 216 19.49 -10.11 -15.21
CA ASN A 216 20.79 -9.43 -15.23
C ASN A 216 21.80 -10.09 -14.27
N SER A 217 21.30 -10.76 -13.22
CA SER A 217 22.13 -11.55 -12.29
C SER A 217 22.48 -12.94 -12.82
N GLY A 218 22.06 -13.30 -14.04
CA GLY A 218 22.36 -14.59 -14.68
C GLY A 218 21.49 -15.75 -14.21
N MET A 219 20.34 -15.49 -13.59
CA MET A 219 19.40 -16.55 -13.20
C MET A 219 18.73 -17.18 -14.44
N MET A 220 18.46 -18.49 -14.37
CA MET A 220 17.69 -19.18 -15.42
C MET A 220 16.26 -18.62 -15.51
N ILE A 221 15.71 -18.57 -16.73
CA ILE A 221 14.41 -17.93 -17.05
C ILE A 221 13.27 -18.47 -16.18
N GLY A 222 13.13 -19.78 -16.01
CA GLY A 222 12.00 -20.35 -15.24
C GLY A 222 11.96 -19.93 -13.76
N PRO A 223 13.07 -20.11 -13.01
CA PRO A 223 13.20 -19.54 -11.67
C PRO A 223 12.99 -18.02 -11.62
N SER A 224 13.49 -17.27 -12.61
CA SER A 224 13.25 -15.83 -12.72
C SER A 224 11.77 -15.49 -12.84
N ILE A 225 11.02 -16.11 -13.75
CA ILE A 225 9.57 -15.91 -13.90
C ILE A 225 8.86 -16.15 -12.55
N THR A 226 9.20 -17.24 -11.87
CA THR A 226 8.59 -17.60 -10.58
C THR A 226 8.90 -16.57 -9.51
N ALA A 227 10.16 -16.13 -9.41
CA ALA A 227 10.59 -15.12 -8.44
C ALA A 227 9.94 -13.76 -8.72
N SER A 228 9.88 -13.34 -9.98
CA SER A 228 9.30 -12.06 -10.40
C SER A 228 7.79 -12.00 -10.21
N LEU A 229 7.06 -13.09 -10.47
CA LEU A 229 5.62 -13.15 -10.25
C LEU A 229 5.28 -13.17 -8.75
N LYS A 230 6.10 -13.81 -7.91
CA LYS A 230 5.98 -13.70 -6.45
C LYS A 230 6.27 -12.26 -5.98
N ALA A 231 7.30 -11.63 -6.55
CA ALA A 231 7.69 -10.25 -6.26
C ALA A 231 6.61 -9.21 -6.59
N SER A 232 5.70 -9.51 -7.53
CA SER A 232 4.56 -8.64 -7.86
C SER A 232 3.71 -8.26 -6.62
N GLY A 233 3.69 -9.13 -5.60
CA GLY A 233 2.96 -8.94 -4.35
C GLY A 233 1.44 -9.08 -4.50
N ASN A 234 0.96 -9.59 -5.64
CA ASN A 234 -0.46 -9.82 -5.91
C ASN A 234 -0.73 -11.32 -6.07
N GLY A 235 -1.68 -11.86 -5.31
CA GLY A 235 -1.97 -13.30 -5.32
C GLY A 235 -2.43 -13.84 -6.66
N ALA A 236 -3.10 -13.01 -7.48
CA ALA A 236 -3.55 -13.40 -8.81
C ALA A 236 -2.38 -13.56 -9.80
N PHE A 237 -1.38 -12.67 -9.74
CA PHE A 237 -0.17 -12.78 -10.57
C PHE A 237 0.74 -13.92 -10.11
N ALA A 238 0.89 -14.11 -8.80
CA ALA A 238 1.71 -15.20 -8.28
C ALA A 238 1.14 -16.59 -8.63
N ALA A 239 -0.19 -16.71 -8.72
CA ALA A 239 -0.86 -17.97 -9.05
C ALA A 239 -0.66 -18.42 -10.50
N THR A 240 -0.36 -17.50 -11.44
CA THR A 240 -0.12 -17.84 -12.85
C THR A 240 1.31 -18.29 -13.13
N ALA A 241 2.21 -18.25 -12.14
CA ALA A 241 3.61 -18.61 -12.32
C ALA A 241 3.85 -20.03 -12.85
N PRO A 242 3.16 -21.09 -12.37
CA PRO A 242 3.37 -22.43 -12.91
C PRO A 242 2.97 -22.55 -14.38
N GLU A 243 1.88 -21.88 -14.78
CA GLU A 243 1.35 -21.88 -16.14
C GLU A 243 2.28 -21.15 -17.11
N ILE A 244 2.68 -19.92 -16.78
CA ILE A 244 3.62 -19.13 -17.59
C ILE A 244 4.95 -19.89 -17.73
N ASN A 245 5.47 -20.45 -16.64
CA ASN A 245 6.72 -21.21 -16.67
C ASN A 245 6.59 -22.45 -17.57
N ALA A 246 5.47 -23.16 -17.55
CA ALA A 246 5.25 -24.32 -18.41
C ALA A 246 5.26 -23.95 -19.91
N MET A 247 4.59 -22.85 -20.28
CA MET A 247 4.53 -22.36 -21.66
C MET A 247 5.92 -21.93 -22.17
N VAL A 248 6.64 -21.11 -21.40
CA VAL A 248 7.99 -20.66 -21.79
C VAL A 248 8.97 -21.84 -21.88
N MET A 249 8.88 -22.81 -20.95
CA MET A 249 9.72 -24.01 -21.00
C MET A 249 9.35 -24.97 -22.15
N SER A 250 8.14 -24.86 -22.70
CA SER A 250 7.73 -25.58 -23.91
C SER A 250 8.18 -24.89 -25.22
N GLY A 251 8.83 -23.73 -25.11
CA GLY A 251 9.39 -22.97 -26.24
C GLY A 251 8.49 -21.86 -26.77
N GLU A 252 7.38 -21.54 -26.09
CA GLU A 252 6.59 -20.35 -26.41
C GLU A 252 7.31 -19.07 -25.98
N GLU A 253 7.00 -17.97 -26.67
CA GLU A 253 7.49 -16.63 -26.30
C GLU A 253 6.90 -16.21 -24.94
N LEU A 254 7.68 -15.50 -24.13
CA LEU A 254 7.26 -14.92 -22.85
C LEU A 254 6.07 -13.96 -23.04
N SER A 255 6.05 -13.15 -24.10
CA SER A 255 4.92 -12.25 -24.36
C SER A 255 3.62 -13.02 -24.57
N ASP A 256 3.64 -14.12 -25.31
CA ASP A 256 2.48 -14.97 -25.56
C ASP A 256 2.05 -15.73 -24.30
N ALA A 257 3.01 -16.26 -23.54
CA ALA A 257 2.77 -16.91 -22.25
C ALA A 257 2.12 -15.96 -21.23
N LEU A 258 2.54 -14.69 -21.18
CA LEU A 258 1.93 -13.67 -20.33
C LEU A 258 0.53 -13.28 -20.86
N GLN A 259 0.36 -13.21 -22.18
CA GLN A 259 -0.92 -12.89 -22.82
C GLN A 259 -2.02 -13.91 -22.48
N ALA A 260 -1.69 -15.20 -22.44
CA ALA A 260 -2.62 -16.29 -22.13
C ALA A 260 -3.33 -16.11 -20.78
N THR A 261 -2.67 -15.47 -19.81
CA THR A 261 -3.24 -15.24 -18.47
C THR A 261 -4.30 -14.13 -18.40
N GLY A 262 -4.36 -13.25 -19.40
CA GLY A 262 -5.33 -12.14 -19.48
C GLY A 262 -5.14 -10.99 -18.47
N TYR A 263 -4.09 -11.02 -17.63
CA TYR A 263 -3.83 -9.97 -16.64
C TYR A 263 -2.95 -8.82 -17.15
N PHE A 264 -2.21 -9.05 -18.23
CA PHE A 264 -1.21 -8.13 -18.77
C PHE A 264 -1.83 -7.25 -19.86
N PRO A 265 -1.68 -5.90 -19.79
CA PRO A 265 -2.17 -4.99 -20.83
C PRO A 265 -1.43 -5.20 -22.15
N THR A 266 -2.12 -4.94 -23.28
CA THR A 266 -1.54 -5.11 -24.62
C THR A 266 -0.28 -4.28 -24.84
N ASP A 267 -0.30 -3.00 -24.49
CA ASP A 267 0.85 -2.09 -24.63
C ASP A 267 2.09 -2.60 -23.86
N TYR A 268 1.87 -3.28 -22.73
CA TYR A 268 2.96 -3.87 -21.94
C TYR A 268 3.54 -5.11 -22.63
N LEU A 269 2.68 -5.96 -23.20
CA LEU A 269 3.08 -7.16 -23.94
C LEU A 269 3.81 -6.82 -25.24
N GLU A 270 3.40 -5.76 -25.94
CA GLU A 270 4.07 -5.29 -27.16
C GLU A 270 5.53 -4.90 -26.89
N MET A 271 5.78 -4.19 -25.78
CA MET A 271 7.14 -3.84 -25.38
C MET A 271 7.97 -5.07 -25.05
N ILE A 272 7.40 -6.06 -24.35
CA ILE A 272 8.10 -7.33 -24.10
C ILE A 272 8.42 -8.01 -25.42
N ARG A 273 7.48 -8.11 -26.36
CA ARG A 273 7.69 -8.73 -27.67
C ARG A 273 8.82 -8.05 -28.46
N VAL A 274 8.92 -6.71 -28.38
CA VAL A 274 10.07 -5.98 -28.92
C VAL A 274 11.37 -6.44 -28.26
N GLY A 275 11.39 -6.51 -26.92
CA GLY A 275 12.54 -7.02 -26.16
C GLY A 275 12.90 -8.48 -26.47
N GLU A 276 11.92 -9.34 -26.75
CA GLU A 276 12.15 -10.74 -27.12
C GLU A 276 12.80 -10.84 -28.49
N SER A 277 12.29 -10.09 -29.46
CA SER A 277 12.85 -10.07 -30.81
C SER A 277 14.31 -9.58 -30.86
N SER A 278 14.70 -8.71 -29.92
CA SER A 278 16.06 -8.19 -29.79
C SER A 278 16.92 -8.93 -28.75
N GLY A 279 16.34 -9.87 -27.98
CA GLY A 279 17.02 -10.54 -26.88
C GLY A 279 17.34 -9.62 -25.68
N THR A 280 16.66 -8.48 -25.56
CA THR A 280 16.89 -7.45 -24.53
C THR A 280 15.67 -7.25 -23.63
N VAL A 281 14.96 -8.32 -23.31
CA VAL A 281 13.80 -8.29 -22.40
C VAL A 281 14.16 -7.67 -21.04
N PRO A 282 15.29 -8.03 -20.39
CA PRO A 282 15.66 -7.44 -19.10
C PRO A 282 15.79 -5.92 -19.16
N GLU A 283 16.43 -5.37 -20.19
CA GLU A 283 16.65 -3.93 -20.37
C GLU A 283 15.35 -3.18 -20.65
N VAL A 284 14.45 -3.79 -21.45
CA VAL A 284 13.12 -3.23 -21.70
C VAL A 284 12.32 -3.15 -20.40
N LEU A 285 12.30 -4.24 -19.62
CA LEU A 285 11.58 -4.30 -18.35
C LEU A 285 12.17 -3.37 -17.29
N GLU A 286 13.49 -3.23 -17.24
CA GLU A 286 14.18 -2.26 -16.38
C GLU A 286 13.76 -0.83 -16.70
N ARG A 287 13.62 -0.49 -17.99
CA ARG A 287 13.17 0.84 -18.42
C ARG A 287 11.67 1.07 -18.19
N MET A 288 10.86 0.03 -18.27
CA MET A 288 9.41 0.11 -18.05
C MET A 288 9.04 0.17 -16.57
N ALA A 289 9.81 -0.45 -15.68
CA ALA A 289 9.46 -0.51 -14.25
C ALA A 289 9.23 0.88 -13.62
N PRO A 290 10.09 1.90 -13.83
CA PRO A 290 9.84 3.26 -13.36
C PRO A 290 8.59 3.91 -13.97
N GLN A 291 8.32 3.68 -15.26
CA GLN A 291 7.15 4.23 -15.94
C GLN A 291 5.85 3.68 -15.34
N LEU A 292 5.81 2.37 -15.08
CA LEU A 292 4.68 1.71 -14.43
C LEU A 292 4.51 2.17 -12.97
N ASP A 293 5.61 2.45 -12.29
CA ASP A 293 5.59 3.01 -10.94
C ASP A 293 5.01 4.45 -10.94
N ASP A 294 5.37 5.26 -11.95
CA ASP A 294 4.78 6.59 -12.17
C ASP A 294 3.29 6.51 -12.53
N ASP A 295 2.87 5.52 -13.33
CA ASP A 295 1.46 5.26 -13.61
C ASP A 295 0.69 4.91 -12.33
N ALA A 296 1.25 4.03 -11.51
CA ALA A 296 0.68 3.65 -10.22
C ALA A 296 0.55 4.86 -9.30
N ARG A 297 1.59 5.71 -9.22
CA ARG A 297 1.58 6.98 -8.47
C ARG A 297 0.49 7.93 -8.99
N ARG A 298 0.33 8.07 -10.30
CA ARG A 298 -0.71 8.92 -10.91
C ARG A 298 -2.10 8.42 -10.59
N SER A 299 -2.37 7.12 -10.72
CA SER A 299 -3.65 6.53 -10.34
C SER A 299 -3.91 6.68 -8.83
N LEU A 300 -2.89 6.52 -7.99
CA LEU A 300 -3.02 6.74 -6.54
C LEU A 300 -3.34 8.20 -6.20
N ALA A 301 -2.73 9.16 -6.89
CA ALA A 301 -3.03 10.57 -6.74
C ALA A 301 -4.46 10.89 -7.18
N GLN A 302 -4.93 10.33 -8.31
CA GLN A 302 -6.30 10.47 -8.78
C GLN A 302 -7.32 9.89 -7.80
N LEU A 303 -7.04 8.71 -7.22
CA LEU A 303 -7.86 8.12 -6.16
C LEU A 303 -7.93 9.06 -4.95
N THR A 304 -6.79 9.57 -4.52
CA THR A 304 -6.72 10.49 -3.37
C THR A 304 -7.49 11.79 -3.64
N MET A 305 -7.37 12.34 -4.85
CA MET A 305 -8.12 13.52 -5.28
C MET A 305 -9.62 13.24 -5.31
N ALA A 306 -10.05 12.12 -5.88
CA ALA A 306 -11.46 11.73 -5.92
C ALA A 306 -12.04 11.57 -4.52
N PHE A 307 -11.35 10.85 -3.62
CA PHE A 307 -11.74 10.73 -2.22
C PHE A 307 -11.82 12.09 -1.53
N SER A 308 -10.83 12.96 -1.77
CA SER A 308 -10.81 14.33 -1.23
C SER A 308 -12.02 15.14 -1.69
N SER A 309 -12.36 15.10 -2.99
CA SER A 309 -13.52 15.78 -3.55
C SER A 309 -14.84 15.24 -2.98
N VAL A 310 -14.95 13.92 -2.78
CA VAL A 310 -16.14 13.30 -2.16
C VAL A 310 -16.29 13.74 -0.72
N ILE A 311 -15.21 13.72 0.08
CA ILE A 311 -15.24 14.19 1.47
C ILE A 311 -15.64 15.66 1.50
N TRP A 312 -15.05 16.49 0.65
CA TRP A 312 -15.37 17.92 0.58
C TRP A 312 -16.84 18.17 0.21
N ALA A 313 -17.35 17.48 -0.81
CA ALA A 313 -18.75 17.58 -1.22
C ALA A 313 -19.70 17.09 -0.11
N ALA A 314 -19.37 15.99 0.57
CA ALA A 314 -20.16 15.48 1.69
C ALA A 314 -20.22 16.48 2.84
N VAL A 315 -19.08 17.09 3.20
CA VAL A 315 -19.02 18.13 4.24
C VAL A 315 -19.79 19.38 3.82
N ALA A 316 -19.67 19.82 2.56
CA ALA A 316 -20.41 20.96 2.05
C ALA A 316 -21.93 20.73 2.08
N ILE A 317 -22.39 19.58 1.58
CA ILE A 317 -23.80 19.17 1.64
C ILE A 317 -24.28 19.12 3.09
N MET A 318 -23.48 18.52 3.98
CA MET A 318 -23.79 18.44 5.40
C MET A 318 -23.95 19.82 6.03
N ILE A 319 -23.04 20.76 5.78
CA ILE A 319 -23.13 22.14 6.27
C ILE A 319 -24.36 22.85 5.69
N ILE A 320 -24.65 22.68 4.39
CA ILE A 320 -25.83 23.26 3.76
C ILE A 320 -27.11 22.77 4.44
N VAL A 321 -27.26 21.45 4.59
CA VAL A 321 -28.40 20.83 5.29
C VAL A 321 -28.52 21.41 6.71
N LEU A 322 -27.38 21.60 7.38
CA LEU A 322 -27.33 22.15 8.72
C LEU A 322 -27.81 23.60 8.79
N ILE A 323 -27.35 24.46 7.88
CA ILE A 323 -27.76 25.86 7.80
C ILE A 323 -29.27 25.94 7.56
N PHE A 324 -29.80 25.19 6.60
CA PHE A 324 -31.24 25.17 6.31
C PHE A 324 -32.05 24.69 7.52
N ARG A 325 -31.58 23.67 8.24
CA ARG A 325 -32.23 23.19 9.45
C ARG A 325 -32.24 24.23 10.56
N VAL A 326 -31.09 24.84 10.85
CA VAL A 326 -30.98 25.90 11.87
C VAL A 326 -31.86 27.09 11.51
N PHE A 327 -31.82 27.54 10.25
CA PHE A 327 -32.68 28.63 9.78
C PHE A 327 -34.17 28.31 9.88
N SER A 328 -34.59 27.08 9.56
CA SER A 328 -35.98 26.63 9.73
C SER A 328 -36.42 26.68 11.20
N ILE A 329 -35.52 26.39 12.15
CA ILE A 329 -35.80 26.50 13.58
C ILE A 329 -36.01 27.97 13.97
N TYR A 330 -35.10 28.86 13.53
CA TYR A 330 -35.23 30.29 13.77
C TYR A 330 -36.53 30.88 13.20
N LEU A 331 -36.90 30.50 11.97
CA LEU A 331 -38.19 30.90 11.38
C LEU A 331 -39.39 30.37 12.18
N GLY A 332 -39.31 29.13 12.67
CA GLY A 332 -40.34 28.55 13.53
C GLY A 332 -40.52 29.35 14.83
N LEU A 333 -39.42 29.74 15.47
CA LEU A 333 -39.43 30.56 16.68
C LEU A 333 -40.02 31.95 16.44
N ILE A 334 -39.63 32.63 15.35
CA ILE A 334 -40.15 33.96 15.00
C ILE A 334 -41.65 33.89 14.66
N ASN A 335 -42.08 32.89 13.90
CA ASN A 335 -43.48 32.75 13.51
C ASN A 335 -44.39 32.35 14.71
N GLY A 336 -43.82 31.65 15.69
CA GLY A 336 -44.48 31.42 16.99
C GLY A 336 -44.67 32.73 17.75
N ALA A 337 -43.61 33.52 17.89
CA ALA A 337 -43.66 34.81 18.59
C ALA A 337 -44.60 35.84 17.92
N LEU A 338 -44.74 35.81 16.59
CA LEU A 338 -45.67 36.66 15.84
C LEU A 338 -47.14 36.25 15.96
N LYS A 339 -47.44 35.01 16.36
CA LYS A 339 -48.83 34.56 16.60
C LYS A 339 -49.35 34.95 17.99
N ASP A 340 -48.46 35.27 18.91
CA ASP A 340 -48.78 35.68 20.28
C ASP A 340 -48.94 37.22 20.43
N ILE A 341 -48.83 37.98 19.33
CA ILE A 341 -49.07 39.43 19.23
C ILE A 341 -50.36 39.68 18.43
#